data_AF-A0A1Q7ULF1-F1
#
_entry.id   AF-A0A1Q7ULF1-F1
#
_cell.length_a   1.000
_cell.length_b   1.000
_cell.length_c   1.000
_cell.angle_alpha   90.00
_cell.angle_beta   90.00
_cell.angle_gamma   90.00
#
_symmetry.space_group_name_H-M   'P 1'
#
loop_
_entity.id
_entity.type
_entity.pdbx_description
1 polymer ?
#
loop_
_entity_poly.entity_id
_entity_poly.type
_entity_poly.pdbx_seq_one_letter_code
_entity_poly.pdbx_strand_id
1 'polypeptide(L)'
;MRAPQLYETLRAFCLGTFRALLSDIERGAELPFAFEEHTSYAKPALYEYRPLVKPYIEHRAHTLRTRPDARLAVEELMRQPAATIFARAHAGPRAREDEALFGSVLLPLLMDTAEICGGFDWDDDAFARAYAELERSIFGERHQYGAVAPVIGLTTGGTTIELGRGLRRDHGDPPGDVCTGRGRPGPVRAP
;
A
#
# COMPACT_ATOMS: atom_id res chain seq x y z
N MET A 1 20.45 -13.55 1.53
CA MET A 1 20.34 -12.16 2.00
C MET A 1 21.48 -11.34 1.39
N ARG A 2 21.19 -10.32 0.58
CA ARG A 2 22.25 -9.54 -0.12
C ARG A 2 22.93 -8.48 0.75
N ALA A 3 22.26 -7.94 1.78
CA ALA A 3 22.79 -6.91 2.68
C ALA A 3 22.42 -7.21 4.15
N PRO A 4 23.30 -7.87 4.92
CA PRO A 4 22.97 -8.30 6.29
C PRO A 4 22.83 -7.14 7.27
N GLN A 5 23.62 -6.06 7.14
CA GLN A 5 23.48 -4.89 8.00
C GLN A 5 22.14 -4.17 7.79
N LEU A 6 21.69 -4.09 6.52
CA LEU A 6 20.39 -3.51 6.20
C LEU A 6 19.27 -4.32 6.85
N TYR A 7 19.26 -5.63 6.68
CA TYR A 7 18.27 -6.52 7.28
C TYR A 7 18.15 -6.30 8.79
N GLU A 8 19.27 -6.36 9.52
CA GLU A 8 19.27 -6.18 10.97
C GLU A 8 18.78 -4.79 11.38
N THR A 9 19.17 -3.75 10.64
CA THR A 9 18.75 -2.38 10.93
C THR A 9 17.24 -2.20 10.71
N LEU A 10 16.70 -2.74 9.62
CA LEU A 10 15.26 -2.69 9.32
C LEU A 10 14.46 -3.52 10.33
N ARG A 11 14.99 -4.69 10.74
CA ARG A 11 14.40 -5.54 11.77
C ARG A 11 14.32 -4.82 13.10
N ALA A 12 15.42 -4.20 13.53
CA ALA A 12 15.49 -3.44 14.77
C ALA A 12 14.51 -2.26 14.77
N PHE A 13 14.38 -1.57 13.64
CA PHE A 13 13.38 -0.50 13.48
C PHE A 13 11.94 -1.02 13.62
N CYS A 14 11.58 -2.11 12.95
CA CYS A 14 10.22 -2.65 13.01
C CYS A 14 9.88 -3.14 14.43
N LEU A 15 10.76 -3.93 15.04
CA LEU A 15 10.61 -4.42 16.40
C LEU A 15 10.52 -3.27 17.42
N GLY A 16 11.41 -2.29 17.31
CA GLY A 16 11.43 -1.11 18.18
C GLY A 16 10.17 -0.25 18.04
N THR A 17 9.62 -0.18 16.84
CA THR A 17 8.38 0.53 16.56
C THR A 17 7.16 -0.23 17.10
N PHE A 18 7.08 -1.55 16.91
CA PHE A 18 6.00 -2.38 17.48
C PHE A 18 5.92 -2.23 18.99
N ARG A 19 7.07 -2.32 19.67
CA ARG A 19 7.14 -2.11 21.11
C ARG A 19 6.61 -0.74 21.52
N ALA A 20 6.96 0.31 20.77
CA ALA A 20 6.50 1.66 21.08
C ALA A 20 4.99 1.82 20.87
N LEU A 21 4.46 1.26 19.77
CA LEU A 21 3.03 1.31 19.47
C LEU A 21 2.20 0.51 20.48
N LEU A 22 2.70 -0.66 20.92
CA LEU A 22 2.10 -1.42 22.02
C LEU A 22 2.09 -0.61 23.32
N SER A 23 3.20 0.04 23.69
CA SER A 23 3.25 0.88 24.88
C SER A 23 2.29 2.08 24.80
N ASP A 24 2.04 2.64 23.62
CA ASP A 24 1.01 3.67 23.46
C ASP A 24 -0.39 3.11 23.70
N ILE A 25 -0.68 1.89 23.21
CA ILE A 25 -1.96 1.20 23.44
C ILE A 25 -2.16 0.87 24.91
N GLU A 26 -1.13 0.36 25.59
CA GLU A 26 -1.15 0.11 27.04
C GLU A 26 -1.41 1.38 27.86
N ARG A 27 -1.03 2.56 27.33
CA ARG A 27 -1.29 3.87 27.93
C ARG A 27 -2.65 4.46 27.54
N GLY A 28 -3.45 3.74 26.77
CA GLY A 28 -4.82 4.12 26.41
C GLY A 28 -4.99 4.66 24.98
N ALA A 29 -4.00 4.53 24.10
CA ALA A 29 -4.23 4.80 22.68
C ALA A 29 -5.14 3.72 22.08
N GLU A 30 -6.20 4.13 21.38
CA GLU A 30 -7.15 3.19 20.78
C GLU A 30 -6.68 2.72 19.40
N LEU A 31 -6.57 1.40 19.22
CA LEU A 31 -6.39 0.77 17.91
C LEU A 31 -7.78 0.52 17.29
N PRO A 32 -8.11 1.16 16.15
CA PRO A 32 -9.41 0.96 15.52
C PRO A 32 -9.57 -0.47 14.98
N PHE A 33 -10.81 -0.95 14.92
CA PHE A 33 -11.16 -2.25 14.35
C PHE A 33 -12.21 -2.08 13.25
N ALA A 34 -12.11 -2.89 12.20
CA ALA A 34 -13.16 -3.08 11.22
C ALA A 34 -13.89 -4.39 11.48
N PHE A 35 -15.18 -4.38 11.15
CA PHE A 35 -16.04 -5.54 11.16
C PHE A 35 -16.27 -6.00 9.72
N GLU A 36 -15.88 -7.23 9.41
CA GLU A 36 -16.03 -7.83 8.08
C GLU A 36 -17.00 -9.03 8.17
N GLU A 37 -18.07 -8.97 7.38
CA GLU A 37 -18.99 -10.09 7.18
C GLU A 37 -18.63 -10.83 5.89
N HIS A 38 -18.18 -12.07 6.03
CA HIS A 38 -17.93 -12.97 4.92
C HIS A 38 -19.17 -13.85 4.69
N THR A 39 -19.95 -13.48 3.68
CA THR A 39 -21.03 -14.33 3.18
C THR A 39 -20.53 -15.22 2.04
N SER A 40 -21.02 -16.45 1.99
CA SER A 40 -20.75 -17.38 0.89
C SER A 40 -22.03 -18.14 0.57
N TYR A 41 -22.27 -18.40 -0.72
CA TYR A 41 -23.47 -19.09 -1.16
C TYR A 41 -23.59 -20.45 -0.46
N ALA A 42 -24.73 -20.70 0.19
CA ALA A 42 -25.04 -21.91 0.95
C ALA A 42 -24.16 -22.19 2.18
N LYS A 43 -23.46 -21.19 2.74
CA LYS A 43 -22.75 -21.29 4.02
C LYS A 43 -23.21 -20.21 5.01
N PRO A 44 -23.16 -20.47 6.33
CA PRO A 44 -23.38 -19.42 7.33
C PRO A 44 -22.41 -18.25 7.14
N ALA A 45 -22.88 -17.03 7.42
CA ALA A 45 -22.03 -15.85 7.43
C ALA A 45 -20.93 -15.99 8.51
N LEU A 46 -19.68 -15.74 8.14
CA LEU A 46 -18.55 -15.68 9.06
C LEU A 46 -18.27 -14.21 9.37
N TYR A 47 -18.19 -13.87 10.65
CA TYR A 47 -17.88 -12.53 11.10
C TYR A 47 -16.44 -12.46 11.59
N GLU A 48 -15.69 -11.49 11.10
CA GLU A 48 -14.30 -11.27 11.48
C GLU A 48 -14.12 -9.84 12.00
N TYR A 49 -13.41 -9.71 13.12
CA TYR A 49 -12.93 -8.43 13.62
C TYR A 49 -11.46 -8.30 13.28
N ARG A 50 -11.10 -7.27 12.50
CA ARG A 50 -9.71 -7.03 12.10
C ARG A 50 -9.20 -5.70 12.65
N PRO A 51 -8.00 -5.69 13.28
CA PRO A 51 -7.37 -4.44 13.68
C PRO A 51 -6.93 -3.64 12.46
N LEU A 52 -7.23 -2.34 12.47
CA LEU A 52 -6.85 -1.40 11.41
C LEU A 52 -5.43 -0.87 11.65
N VAL A 53 -4.44 -1.77 11.56
CA VAL A 53 -3.03 -1.47 11.84
C VAL A 53 -2.45 -0.44 10.87
N LYS A 54 -2.79 -0.51 9.58
CA LYS A 54 -2.27 0.41 8.55
C LYS A 54 -2.66 1.87 8.84
N PRO A 55 -3.95 2.24 8.96
CA PRO A 55 -4.34 3.59 9.33
C PRO A 55 -3.75 4.06 10.67
N TYR A 56 -3.64 3.15 11.65
CA TYR A 56 -3.08 3.47 12.96
C TYR A 56 -1.60 3.86 12.89
N ILE A 57 -0.82 3.17 12.04
CA ILE A 57 0.59 3.49 11.77
C ILE A 57 0.71 4.76 10.92
N GLU A 58 -0.11 4.91 9.86
CA GLU A 58 -0.12 6.10 9.00
C GLU A 58 -0.31 7.39 9.80
N HIS A 59 -1.27 7.39 10.73
CA HIS A 59 -1.54 8.55 11.59
C HIS A 59 -0.33 8.96 12.45
N ARG A 60 0.58 8.02 12.72
CA ARG A 60 1.80 8.22 13.52
C ARG A 60 3.06 8.37 12.68
N ALA A 61 2.97 8.34 11.35
CA ALA A 61 4.13 8.34 10.45
C ALA A 61 5.09 9.52 10.74
N HIS A 62 4.55 10.71 11.03
CA HIS A 62 5.38 11.88 11.34
C HIS A 62 6.21 11.70 12.62
N THR A 63 5.58 11.23 13.70
CA THR A 63 6.26 10.95 14.96
C THR A 63 7.27 9.82 14.80
N LEU A 64 6.89 8.74 14.09
CA LEU A 64 7.75 7.59 13.85
C LEU A 64 9.03 7.98 13.10
N ARG A 65 8.94 8.89 12.13
CA ARG A 65 10.11 9.39 11.36
C ARG A 65 11.15 10.08 12.25
N THR A 66 10.73 10.70 13.34
CA THR A 66 11.65 11.42 14.25
C THR A 66 12.43 10.50 15.18
N ARG A 67 12.07 9.23 15.25
CA ARG A 67 12.70 8.28 16.18
C ARG A 67 14.15 7.95 15.79
N PRO A 68 15.03 7.65 16.75
CA PRO A 68 16.42 7.31 16.48
C PRO A 68 16.57 6.06 15.59
N ASP A 69 15.75 5.02 15.82
CA ASP A 69 15.76 3.78 15.04
C ASP A 69 15.34 4.01 13.59
N ALA A 70 14.32 4.83 13.35
CA ALA A 70 13.90 5.24 12.00
C ALA A 70 15.03 5.97 11.26
N ARG A 71 15.71 6.90 11.95
CA ARG A 71 16.83 7.65 11.35
C ARG A 71 17.99 6.74 10.97
N LEU A 72 18.38 5.81 11.84
CA LEU A 72 19.43 4.84 11.55
C LEU A 72 19.06 3.94 10.37
N ALA A 73 17.80 3.50 10.29
CA ALA A 73 17.30 2.72 9.17
C ALA A 73 17.32 3.48 7.84
N VAL A 74 16.94 4.77 7.84
CA VAL A 74 17.06 5.62 6.65
C VAL A 74 18.52 5.82 6.25
N GLU A 75 19.41 6.08 7.21
CA GLU A 75 20.85 6.25 6.93
C GLU A 75 21.45 4.99 6.29
N GLU A 76 21.04 3.79 6.73
CA GLU A 76 21.48 2.54 6.12
C GLU A 76 20.89 2.35 4.72
N LEU A 77 19.61 2.71 4.51
CA LEU A 77 18.99 2.68 3.19
C LEU A 77 19.66 3.65 2.19
N MET A 78 20.10 4.82 2.65
CA MET A 78 20.82 5.79 1.81
C MET A 78 22.16 5.25 1.30
N ARG A 79 22.76 4.26 1.99
CA ARG A 79 23.98 3.58 1.52
C ARG A 79 23.71 2.59 0.38
N GLN A 80 22.44 2.33 0.06
CA GLN A 80 22.02 1.35 -0.95
C GLN A 80 21.51 2.08 -2.22
N PRO A 81 22.27 2.10 -3.33
CA PRO A 81 21.87 2.84 -4.53
C PRO A 81 20.51 2.43 -5.09
N ALA A 82 20.16 1.15 -5.02
CA ALA A 82 18.88 0.64 -5.49
C ALA A 82 17.70 1.19 -4.66
N ALA A 83 17.84 1.31 -3.34
CA ALA A 83 16.81 1.86 -2.47
C ALA A 83 16.59 3.36 -2.76
N THR A 84 17.68 4.10 -3.00
CA THR A 84 17.61 5.51 -3.39
C THR A 84 16.89 5.70 -4.73
N ILE A 85 17.20 4.88 -5.74
CA ILE A 85 16.51 4.93 -7.04
C ILE A 85 15.03 4.59 -6.88
N PHE A 86 14.74 3.53 -6.12
CA PHE A 86 13.38 3.12 -5.80
C PHE A 86 12.59 4.26 -5.14
N ALA A 87 13.14 4.90 -4.11
CA ALA A 87 12.47 5.99 -3.41
C ALA A 87 12.21 7.20 -4.30
N ARG A 88 13.18 7.58 -5.17
CA ARG A 88 12.99 8.67 -6.13
C ARG A 88 11.88 8.38 -7.16
N ALA A 89 11.70 7.12 -7.54
CA ALA A 89 10.63 6.72 -8.45
C ALA A 89 9.23 6.79 -7.80
N HIS A 90 9.15 6.67 -6.47
CA HIS A 90 7.90 6.62 -5.71
C HIS A 90 7.58 7.94 -4.98
N ALA A 91 8.53 8.85 -4.88
CA ALA A 91 8.34 10.13 -4.22
C ALA A 91 8.05 11.27 -5.21
N GLY A 92 7.38 12.32 -4.71
CA GLY A 92 7.14 13.53 -5.50
C GLY A 92 8.45 14.26 -5.85
N PRO A 93 8.46 15.09 -6.92
CA PRO A 93 9.67 15.72 -7.46
C PRO A 93 10.39 16.70 -6.50
N ARG A 94 9.80 17.00 -5.34
CA ARG A 94 10.34 17.89 -4.30
C ARG A 94 10.60 17.20 -2.97
N ALA A 95 10.32 15.89 -2.87
CA ALA A 95 10.53 15.16 -1.64
C ALA A 95 12.04 15.08 -1.32
N ARG A 96 12.39 15.29 -0.07
CA ARG A 96 13.77 15.04 0.39
C ARG A 96 14.01 13.53 0.37
N GLU A 97 15.25 13.14 0.11
CA GLU A 97 15.61 11.72 -0.07
C GLU A 97 15.32 10.86 1.18
N ASP A 98 15.54 11.42 2.37
CA ASP A 98 15.22 10.80 3.66
C ASP A 98 13.72 10.58 3.83
N GLU A 99 12.91 11.56 3.45
CA GLU A 99 11.45 11.50 3.49
C GLU A 99 10.90 10.50 2.46
N ALA A 100 11.49 10.49 1.27
CA ALA A 100 11.17 9.54 0.22
C ALA A 100 11.43 8.10 0.68
N LEU A 101 12.62 7.81 1.23
CA LEU A 101 12.97 6.50 1.74
C LEU A 101 12.08 6.07 2.91
N PHE A 102 11.79 6.98 3.84
CA PHE A 102 10.88 6.68 4.94
C PHE A 102 9.48 6.30 4.43
N GLY A 103 8.89 7.12 3.56
CA GLY A 103 7.53 6.96 3.08
C GLY A 103 7.34 5.80 2.09
N SER A 104 8.33 5.50 1.26
CA SER A 104 8.21 4.46 0.22
C SER A 104 8.82 3.12 0.61
N VAL A 105 9.69 3.07 1.63
CA VAL A 105 10.40 1.84 2.02
C VAL A 105 10.09 1.45 3.47
N LEU A 106 10.43 2.30 4.44
CA LEU A 106 10.30 1.94 5.86
C LEU A 106 8.86 1.82 6.32
N LEU A 107 8.03 2.77 5.93
CA LEU A 107 6.64 2.83 6.36
C LEU A 107 5.82 1.66 5.77
N PRO A 108 5.93 1.32 4.47
CA PRO A 108 5.29 0.12 3.93
C PRO A 108 5.80 -1.18 4.56
N LEU A 109 7.12 -1.33 4.76
CA LEU A 109 7.68 -2.53 5.41
C LEU A 109 7.09 -2.75 6.80
N LEU A 110 6.98 -1.67 7.59
CA LEU A 110 6.37 -1.71 8.92
C LEU A 110 4.89 -2.11 8.87
N MET A 111 4.15 -1.55 7.92
CA MET A 111 2.73 -1.83 7.71
C MET A 111 2.46 -3.26 7.27
N ASP A 112 3.25 -3.75 6.32
CA ASP A 112 3.12 -5.12 5.80
C ASP A 112 3.49 -6.13 6.89
N THR A 113 4.54 -5.85 7.68
CA THR A 113 4.89 -6.67 8.84
C THR A 113 3.72 -6.72 9.85
N ALA A 114 3.12 -5.58 10.19
CA ALA A 114 2.02 -5.52 11.15
C ALA A 114 0.75 -6.22 10.64
N GLU A 115 0.50 -6.13 9.34
CA GLU A 115 -0.63 -6.80 8.71
C GLU A 115 -0.45 -8.32 8.70
N ILE A 116 0.75 -8.83 8.38
CA ILE A 116 1.04 -10.27 8.42
C ILE A 116 0.94 -10.81 9.86
N CYS A 117 1.40 -10.05 10.85
CA CYS A 117 1.23 -10.37 12.27
C CYS A 117 -0.24 -10.32 12.74
N GLY A 118 -1.13 -9.65 12.00
CA GLY A 118 -2.49 -9.37 12.45
C GLY A 118 -2.56 -8.40 13.63
N GLY A 119 -1.54 -7.55 13.82
CA GLY A 119 -1.39 -6.71 15.00
C GLY A 119 0.06 -6.27 15.24
N PHE A 120 0.35 -5.92 16.49
CA PHE A 120 1.70 -5.55 16.93
C PHE A 120 2.40 -6.67 17.72
N ASP A 121 1.91 -7.90 17.64
CA ASP A 121 2.59 -9.07 18.20
C ASP A 121 3.72 -9.48 17.25
N TRP A 122 4.96 -9.34 17.71
CA TRP A 122 6.13 -9.52 16.84
C TRP A 122 6.29 -10.98 16.43
N ASP A 123 6.45 -11.20 15.13
CA ASP A 123 6.82 -12.48 14.54
C ASP A 123 7.99 -12.29 13.57
N ASP A 124 9.06 -13.03 13.80
CA ASP A 124 10.27 -13.01 12.96
C ASP A 124 9.99 -13.52 11.54
N ASP A 125 9.11 -14.50 11.37
CA ASP A 125 8.76 -15.05 10.05
C ASP A 125 7.90 -14.05 9.26
N ALA A 126 7.01 -13.33 9.94
CA ALA A 126 6.22 -12.24 9.35
C ALA A 126 7.13 -11.14 8.80
N PHE A 127 8.10 -10.69 9.61
CA PHE A 127 9.09 -9.72 9.16
C PHE A 127 9.94 -10.25 8.01
N ALA A 128 10.45 -11.48 8.10
CA ALA A 128 11.27 -12.07 7.05
C ALA A 128 10.51 -12.15 5.71
N ARG A 129 9.21 -12.46 5.75
CA ARG A 129 8.34 -12.48 4.58
C ARG A 129 8.14 -11.08 3.99
N ALA A 130 7.80 -10.09 4.81
CA ALA A 130 7.66 -8.69 4.37
C ALA A 130 8.97 -8.15 3.78
N TYR A 131 10.11 -8.45 4.43
CA TYR A 131 11.43 -8.07 3.94
C TYR A 131 11.75 -8.74 2.58
N ALA A 132 11.41 -10.02 2.39
CA ALA A 132 11.63 -10.70 1.12
C ALA A 132 10.74 -10.14 -0.02
N GLU A 133 9.55 -9.63 0.28
CA GLU A 133 8.72 -8.88 -0.67
C GLU A 133 9.35 -7.54 -1.03
N LEU A 134 9.86 -6.81 -0.03
CA LEU A 134 10.59 -5.56 -0.24
C LEU A 134 11.89 -5.75 -1.04
N GLU A 135 12.68 -6.78 -0.73
CA GLU A 135 13.93 -7.06 -1.43
C GLU A 135 13.63 -7.37 -2.91
N ARG A 136 12.54 -8.08 -3.20
CA ARG A 136 12.07 -8.30 -4.58
C ARG A 136 11.62 -7.02 -5.27
N SER A 137 10.98 -6.09 -4.57
CA SER A 137 10.53 -4.83 -5.16
C SER A 137 11.69 -3.85 -5.40
N ILE A 138 12.71 -3.81 -4.54
CA ILE A 138 13.86 -2.91 -4.71
C ILE A 138 14.87 -3.47 -5.74
N PHE A 139 15.08 -4.80 -5.75
CA PHE A 139 16.16 -5.44 -6.53
C PHE A 139 15.70 -6.36 -7.66
N GLY A 140 14.40 -6.40 -7.98
CA GLY A 140 13.82 -7.25 -9.03
C GLY A 140 14.14 -6.78 -10.45
N GLU A 141 14.17 -7.73 -11.41
CA GLU A 141 14.57 -7.49 -12.81
C GLU A 141 13.52 -6.78 -13.69
N ARG A 142 12.29 -6.56 -13.21
CA ARG A 142 11.23 -5.87 -13.95
C ARG A 142 10.49 -4.88 -13.06
N HIS A 143 10.67 -3.60 -13.36
CA HIS A 143 9.95 -2.49 -12.74
C HIS A 143 8.56 -2.34 -13.37
N GLN A 144 7.58 -3.12 -12.90
CA GLN A 144 6.17 -2.81 -13.13
C GLN A 144 5.55 -2.38 -11.81
N TYR A 145 5.19 -1.11 -11.67
CA TYR A 145 4.50 -0.60 -10.50
C TYR A 145 3.27 0.21 -10.93
N GLY A 146 2.12 -0.15 -10.35
CA GLY A 146 0.93 0.68 -10.35
C GLY A 146 0.97 1.60 -9.13
N ALA A 147 0.81 2.90 -9.34
CA ALA A 147 0.64 3.86 -8.25
C ALA A 147 -0.85 3.99 -7.92
N VAL A 148 -1.22 3.75 -6.66
CA VAL A 148 -2.53 4.15 -6.13
C VAL A 148 -2.32 5.47 -5.39
N ALA A 149 -2.69 6.57 -6.03
CA ALA A 149 -2.77 7.88 -5.38
C ALA A 149 -4.25 8.13 -5.02
N PRO A 150 -4.59 8.42 -3.75
CA PRO A 150 -5.94 8.86 -3.41
C PRO A 150 -6.16 10.24 -4.06
N VAL A 151 -6.95 10.27 -5.13
CA VAL A 151 -7.36 11.53 -5.77
C VAL A 151 -8.66 11.99 -5.10
N ILE A 152 -8.56 12.99 -4.24
CA ILE A 152 -9.73 13.69 -3.71
C ILE A 152 -10.16 14.71 -4.78
N GLY A 153 -11.36 14.54 -5.34
CA GLY A 153 -11.99 15.53 -6.23
C GLY A 153 -12.05 15.20 -7.73
N LEU A 154 -12.39 13.97 -8.12
CA LEU A 154 -12.78 13.69 -9.51
C LEU A 154 -14.29 13.77 -9.68
N THR A 155 -14.74 14.72 -10.49
CA THR A 155 -16.07 14.67 -11.12
C THR A 155 -15.91 13.85 -12.40
N THR A 156 -16.76 12.84 -12.62
CA THR A 156 -16.79 12.05 -13.86
C THR A 156 -17.34 12.89 -15.02
N GLY A 157 -16.51 13.81 -15.52
CA GLY A 157 -16.68 14.48 -16.81
C GLY A 157 -15.59 13.97 -17.74
N GLY A 158 -15.98 13.21 -18.76
CA GLY A 158 -15.07 12.55 -19.68
C GLY A 158 -14.21 13.54 -20.47
N THR A 159 -12.95 13.65 -20.10
CA THR A 159 -11.87 14.11 -20.98
C THR A 159 -10.58 13.41 -20.59
N THR A 160 -10.01 12.66 -21.53
CA THR A 160 -8.69 12.04 -21.43
C THR A 160 -7.63 13.13 -21.32
N ILE A 161 -6.88 13.16 -20.21
CA ILE A 161 -5.73 14.06 -20.05
C ILE A 161 -4.47 13.25 -20.32
N GLU A 162 -3.69 13.66 -21.34
CA GLU A 162 -2.35 13.11 -21.60
C GLU A 162 -1.39 13.48 -20.46
N LEU A 163 -0.98 12.48 -19.70
CA LEU A 163 0.13 12.56 -18.75
C LEU A 163 1.36 12.04 -19.51
N GLY A 164 2.25 12.95 -19.92
CA GLY A 164 3.26 12.71 -20.96
C GLY A 164 4.20 11.49 -20.83
N ARG A 165 4.84 11.19 -21.98
CA ARG A 165 5.81 10.11 -22.30
C ARG A 165 5.38 8.69 -21.90
N GLY A 166 4.34 8.21 -22.59
CA GLY A 166 4.14 6.78 -22.84
C GLY A 166 3.14 6.06 -21.94
N LEU A 167 2.50 6.78 -21.01
CA LEU A 167 1.46 6.21 -20.15
C LEU A 167 0.09 6.41 -20.79
N ARG A 168 -0.57 5.32 -21.18
CA ARG A 168 -1.99 5.31 -21.57
C ARG A 168 -2.80 4.68 -20.44
N ARG A 169 -3.86 5.36 -19.99
CA ARG A 169 -4.92 4.72 -19.20
C ARG A 169 -5.84 4.00 -20.17
N ASP A 170 -5.98 2.70 -20.00
CA ASP A 170 -7.06 1.94 -20.60
C ASP A 170 -8.20 1.87 -19.58
N HIS A 171 -9.36 2.41 -19.94
CA HIS A 171 -10.55 2.26 -19.12
C HIS A 171 -11.16 0.91 -19.52
N GLY A 172 -11.15 -0.06 -18.60
CA GLY A 172 -11.86 -1.31 -18.78
C GLY A 172 -13.35 -1.02 -18.95
N ASP A 173 -13.84 -1.25 -20.16
CA ASP A 173 -15.26 -1.17 -20.49
C ASP A 173 -16.04 -2.17 -19.62
N PRO A 174 -17.10 -1.76 -18.90
CA PRO A 174 -17.96 -2.72 -18.22
C PRO A 174 -18.69 -3.61 -19.25
N PRO A 175 -18.90 -4.91 -18.98
CA PRO A 175 -19.61 -5.78 -19.90
C PRO A 175 -21.04 -5.26 -20.12
N GLY A 176 -21.36 -4.96 -21.38
CA GLY A 176 -22.62 -4.35 -21.78
C GLY A 176 -23.85 -5.17 -21.39
N ASP A 177 -24.78 -4.49 -20.71
CA ASP A 177 -26.15 -4.93 -20.49
C ASP A 177 -26.85 -5.24 -21.82
N VAL A 178 -27.30 -6.48 -21.99
CA VAL A 178 -28.27 -6.85 -23.01
C VAL A 178 -29.63 -6.27 -22.60
N CYS A 179 -29.98 -5.13 -23.18
CA CYS A 179 -31.34 -4.60 -23.13
C CYS A 179 -32.08 -4.93 -24.43
N THR A 180 -33.20 -5.59 -24.23
CA THR A 180 -34.26 -5.96 -25.16
C THR A 180 -34.95 -4.75 -25.83
N GLY A 181 -35.27 -4.90 -27.11
CA GLY A 181 -36.55 -4.46 -27.70
C GLY A 181 -36.67 -3.02 -28.24
N ARG A 182 -36.90 -2.93 -29.56
CA ARG A 182 -37.84 -2.06 -30.32
C ARG A 182 -37.24 -1.80 -31.72
N GLY A 183 -37.97 -1.71 -32.83
CA GLY A 183 -39.41 -1.58 -33.04
C GLY A 183 -39.78 -1.73 -34.52
N ARG A 184 -41.08 -1.85 -34.78
CA ARG A 184 -41.76 -1.44 -36.03
C ARG A 184 -42.00 0.08 -35.98
N PRO A 185 -42.29 0.82 -37.09
CA PRO A 185 -43.04 0.38 -38.28
C PRO A 185 -42.64 0.97 -39.67
N GLY A 186 -43.13 0.32 -40.75
CA GLY A 186 -43.56 0.89 -42.06
C GLY A 186 -42.49 1.49 -42.99
N PRO A 187 -42.70 1.53 -44.34
CA PRO A 187 -43.99 1.77 -44.99
C PRO A 187 -44.35 0.85 -46.18
N VAL A 188 -45.56 1.12 -46.68
CA VAL A 188 -46.36 0.51 -47.75
C VAL A 188 -45.78 0.65 -49.16
N ARG A 189 -45.86 -0.40 -49.99
CA ARG A 189 -46.54 -0.39 -51.32
C ARG A 189 -46.64 -1.78 -51.96
N ALA A 190 -47.81 -1.99 -52.59
CA ALA A 190 -48.34 -3.18 -53.27
C ALA A 190 -47.70 -3.40 -54.66
N PRO A 191 -48.20 -4.25 -55.60
CA PRO A 191 -49.58 -4.69 -55.87
C PRO A 191 -50.01 -6.02 -55.22
#